data_AF-A0A3D2FQL9-F1
#
_entry.id   AF-A0A3D2FQL9-F1
#
_cell.length_a   1.000
_cell.length_b   1.000
_cell.length_c   1.000
_cell.angle_alpha   90.00
_cell.angle_beta   90.00
_cell.angle_gamma   90.00
#
_symmetry.space_group_name_H-M   'P 1'
#
loop_
_entity.id
_entity.type
_entity.pdbx_description
1 polymer ?
#
loop_
_entity_poly.entity_id
_entity_poly.type
_entity_poly.pdbx_seq_one_letter_code
_entity_poly.pdbx_strand_id
1 'polypeptide(L)'
;MTPIQIANNIKDHLDVSVTLIEEITVTPPGFINFKIAPTYYYQILSEILTNNQFGRGLSGKGKKANVEFVSANPTGPLTVGHGRNAVLGDTVSNILEWHGYDVTREYYFNDAGRQMR
;
A
#
# COMPACT_ATOMS: atom_id res chain seq x y z
N MET A 1 -31.97 22.97 -4.03
CA MET A 1 -30.59 23.49 -4.05
C MET A 1 -29.87 22.86 -5.22
N THR A 2 -29.10 23.64 -5.97
CA THR A 2 -28.22 23.12 -7.02
C THR A 2 -27.01 22.41 -6.40
N PRO A 3 -26.29 21.53 -7.13
CA PRO A 3 -25.10 20.86 -6.57
C PRO A 3 -24.04 21.84 -6.07
N ILE A 4 -23.84 22.98 -6.76
CA ILE A 4 -22.93 24.04 -6.31
C ILE A 4 -23.41 24.72 -5.02
N GLN A 5 -24.72 24.88 -4.81
CA GLN A 5 -25.25 25.40 -3.54
C GLN A 5 -25.04 24.40 -2.40
N ILE A 6 -25.20 23.10 -2.66
CA ILE A 6 -24.92 22.04 -1.67
C ILE A 6 -23.43 22.03 -1.33
N ALA A 7 -22.54 22.12 -2.33
CA ALA A 7 -21.11 22.12 -2.13
C ALA A 7 -20.62 23.34 -1.31
N ASN A 8 -21.16 24.53 -1.58
CA ASN A 8 -20.88 25.72 -0.76
C ASN A 8 -21.41 25.55 0.66
N ASN A 9 -22.62 25.03 0.84
CA ASN A 9 -23.16 24.77 2.17
C ASN A 9 -22.27 23.79 2.96
N ILE A 10 -21.77 22.73 2.33
CA ILE A 10 -20.80 21.82 2.96
C ILE A 10 -19.53 22.57 3.32
N LYS A 11 -18.92 23.33 2.38
CA LYS A 11 -17.72 24.12 2.63
C LYS A 11 -17.88 25.05 3.84
N ASP A 12 -19.01 25.73 3.95
CA ASP A 12 -19.27 26.72 5.00
C ASP A 12 -19.44 26.09 6.40
N HIS A 13 -19.72 24.79 6.48
CA HIS A 13 -19.90 24.04 7.74
C HIS A 13 -18.75 23.08 8.03
N LEU A 14 -17.71 23.02 7.18
CA LEU A 14 -16.52 22.21 7.44
C LEU A 14 -15.61 22.92 8.44
N ASP A 15 -15.43 22.33 9.60
CA ASP A 15 -14.38 22.70 10.55
C ASP A 15 -13.15 21.83 10.29
N VAL A 16 -12.13 22.42 9.66
CA VAL A 16 -10.86 21.75 9.34
C VAL A 16 -9.69 22.53 9.91
N SER A 17 -8.68 21.81 10.39
CA SER A 17 -7.47 22.45 10.90
C SER A 17 -6.72 23.16 9.76
N VAL A 18 -6.33 24.41 9.99
CA VAL A 18 -5.43 25.19 9.11
C VAL A 18 -4.03 24.57 8.98
N THR A 19 -3.67 23.66 9.90
CA THR A 19 -2.43 22.88 9.79
C THR A 19 -2.55 21.70 8.83
N LEU A 20 -3.78 21.30 8.47
CA LEU A 20 -4.07 20.20 7.57
C LEU A 20 -4.49 20.71 6.18
N ILE A 21 -5.42 21.66 6.15
CA ILE A 21 -6.00 22.23 4.93
C ILE A 21 -5.70 23.73 4.87
N GLU A 22 -5.00 24.16 3.82
CA GLU A 22 -4.74 25.59 3.53
C GLU A 22 -5.95 26.26 2.89
N GLU A 23 -6.64 25.56 2.00
CA GLU A 23 -7.73 26.14 1.21
C GLU A 23 -8.79 25.09 0.86
N ILE A 24 -10.06 25.50 0.93
CA ILE A 24 -11.19 24.76 0.37
C ILE A 24 -11.84 25.61 -0.72
N THR A 25 -11.94 25.08 -1.93
CA THR A 25 -12.59 25.75 -3.07
C THR A 25 -13.76 24.93 -3.60
N VAL A 26 -14.79 25.61 -4.11
CA VAL A 26 -15.92 24.97 -4.78
C VAL A 26 -15.87 25.33 -6.26
N THR A 27 -15.81 24.33 -7.14
CA THR A 27 -15.79 24.52 -8.59
C THR A 27 -17.04 23.91 -9.24
N PRO A 28 -17.53 24.46 -10.37
CA PRO A 28 -18.68 23.89 -11.07
C PRO A 28 -18.48 22.42 -11.47
N PRO A 29 -19.54 21.59 -11.46
CA PRO A 29 -20.90 21.93 -11.05
C PRO A 29 -21.14 21.83 -9.52
N GLY A 30 -20.13 21.52 -8.73
CA GLY A 30 -20.21 21.35 -7.27
C GLY A 30 -19.10 20.50 -6.66
N PHE A 31 -17.91 20.47 -7.27
CA PHE A 31 -16.75 19.79 -6.70
C PHE A 31 -16.18 20.62 -5.55
N ILE A 32 -15.85 19.96 -4.44
CA ILE A 32 -15.15 20.56 -3.30
C ILE A 32 -13.70 20.11 -3.39
N ASN A 33 -12.78 21.04 -3.60
CA ASN A 33 -11.35 20.77 -3.69
C ASN A 33 -10.66 21.21 -2.40
N PHE A 34 -9.67 20.44 -1.97
CA PHE A 34 -8.90 20.67 -0.76
C PHE A 34 -7.43 20.87 -1.14
N LYS A 35 -6.86 21.99 -0.71
CA LYS A 35 -5.42 22.23 -0.78
C LYS A 35 -4.82 21.88 0.59
N ILE A 36 -3.96 20.86 0.61
CA ILE A 36 -3.27 20.44 1.83
C ILE A 36 -2.24 21.51 2.22
N ALA A 37 -2.19 21.86 3.50
CA ALA A 37 -1.25 22.84 4.01
C ALA A 37 0.21 22.33 3.95
N PRO A 38 1.20 23.19 3.62
CA PRO A 38 2.62 22.81 3.67
C PRO A 38 3.07 22.25 5.02
N THR A 39 2.49 22.77 6.11
CA THR A 39 2.77 22.35 7.49
C THR A 39 2.45 20.88 7.73
N TYR A 40 1.40 20.34 7.10
CA TYR A 40 1.09 18.91 7.15
C TYR A 40 2.26 18.07 6.61
N TYR A 41 2.82 18.44 5.46
CA TYR A 41 3.94 17.71 4.87
C TYR A 41 5.20 17.79 5.73
N TYR A 42 5.48 18.93 6.36
CA TYR A 42 6.62 19.07 7.28
C TYR A 42 6.50 18.17 8.50
N GLN A 43 5.28 18.01 9.04
CA GLN A 43 5.01 17.07 10.12
C GLN A 43 5.26 15.62 9.69
N ILE A 44 4.75 15.22 8.52
CA ILE A 44 4.98 13.88 7.96
C ILE A 44 6.48 13.63 7.69
N LEU A 45 7.20 14.60 7.14
CA LEU A 45 8.64 14.48 6.92
C LEU A 45 9.40 14.31 8.24
N SER A 46 9.01 15.05 9.28
CA SER A 46 9.62 14.91 10.61
C SER A 46 9.37 13.52 11.19
N GLU A 47 8.18 12.96 10.99
CA GLU A 47 7.86 11.58 11.36
C GLU A 47 8.73 10.57 10.58
N ILE A 48 8.81 10.69 9.25
CA ILE A 48 9.62 9.81 8.40
C ILE A 48 11.09 9.78 8.85
N LEU A 49 11.65 10.94 9.18
CA LEU A 49 13.05 11.07 9.61
C LEU A 49 13.32 10.47 10.99
N THR A 50 12.30 10.36 11.85
CA THR A 50 12.44 9.87 13.24
C THR A 50 11.88 8.47 13.46
N ASN A 51 11.09 7.94 12.52
CA ASN A 51 10.42 6.65 12.61
C ASN A 51 10.89 5.70 11.50
N ASN A 52 11.79 4.78 11.83
CA ASN A 52 12.25 3.73 10.90
C ASN A 52 11.16 2.71 10.53
N GLN A 53 9.98 2.78 11.16
CA GLN A 53 8.80 1.98 10.86
C GLN A 53 7.70 2.81 10.19
N PHE A 54 8.03 3.96 9.59
CA PHE A 54 7.05 4.77 8.88
C PHE A 54 6.32 3.94 7.81
N GLY A 55 5.01 4.12 7.71
CA GLY A 55 4.14 3.35 6.81
C GLY A 55 3.86 1.91 7.26
N ARG A 56 4.45 1.44 8.38
CA ARG A 56 4.14 0.12 8.95
C ARG A 56 2.70 0.13 9.48
N GLY A 57 1.94 -0.90 9.14
CA GLY A 57 0.52 -1.00 9.51
C GLY A 57 0.22 -2.26 10.33
N LEU A 58 -0.99 -2.31 10.89
CA LEU A 58 -1.54 -3.48 11.60
C LEU A 58 -2.81 -4.02 10.94
N SER A 59 -3.08 -3.67 9.69
CA SER A 59 -4.27 -4.13 8.94
C SER A 59 -4.31 -5.66 8.76
N GLY A 60 -3.14 -6.30 8.82
CA GLY A 60 -2.96 -7.75 8.79
C GLY A 60 -2.88 -8.44 10.14
N LYS A 61 -2.95 -7.69 11.27
CA LYS A 61 -2.74 -8.28 12.60
C LYS A 61 -3.70 -9.44 12.86
N GLY A 62 -3.14 -10.59 13.24
CA GLY A 62 -3.89 -11.82 13.51
C GLY A 62 -4.34 -12.57 12.26
N LYS A 63 -3.93 -12.13 11.07
CA LYS A 63 -4.16 -12.83 9.80
C LYS A 63 -2.88 -13.48 9.31
N LYS A 64 -3.03 -14.64 8.67
CA LYS A 64 -1.95 -15.34 7.98
C LYS A 64 -2.01 -15.03 6.49
N ALA A 65 -0.86 -14.97 5.84
CA ALA A 65 -0.76 -14.92 4.39
C ALA A 65 0.24 -15.97 3.91
N ASN A 66 -0.16 -16.79 2.94
CA ASN A 66 0.78 -17.65 2.21
C ASN A 66 1.10 -16.97 0.87
N VAL A 67 2.37 -16.78 0.59
CA VAL A 67 2.87 -16.26 -0.68
C VAL A 67 3.72 -17.35 -1.32
N GLU A 68 3.13 -18.05 -2.28
CA GLU A 68 3.83 -19.05 -3.08
C GLU A 68 4.50 -18.39 -4.29
N PHE A 69 5.79 -18.64 -4.48
CA PHE A 69 6.52 -18.11 -5.62
C PHE A 69 7.73 -18.97 -6.02
N VAL A 70 8.25 -18.69 -7.21
CA VAL A 70 9.21 -19.45 -8.03
C VAL A 70 8.67 -20.78 -8.54
N SER A 71 8.25 -21.68 -7.63
CA SER A 71 7.65 -23.01 -7.88
C SER A 71 8.12 -23.68 -9.18
N ALA A 72 9.43 -23.69 -9.39
CA ALA A 72 10.04 -24.16 -10.62
C ALA A 72 10.10 -25.68 -10.61
N ASN A 73 9.74 -26.32 -11.72
CA ASN A 73 9.97 -27.76 -11.85
C ASN A 73 11.48 -28.06 -11.82
N PRO A 74 11.91 -29.16 -11.20
CA PRO A 74 13.33 -29.53 -11.07
C PRO A 74 13.91 -30.12 -12.36
N THR A 75 13.60 -29.53 -13.52
CA THR A 75 14.01 -30.04 -14.85
C THR A 75 15.24 -29.32 -15.41
N GLY A 76 15.88 -28.44 -14.62
CA GLY A 76 17.06 -27.68 -15.03
C GLY A 76 17.38 -26.50 -14.10
N PRO A 77 18.44 -25.73 -14.39
CA PRO A 77 18.82 -24.57 -13.59
C PRO A 77 17.78 -23.46 -13.65
N LEU A 78 17.71 -22.65 -12.59
CA LEU A 78 16.86 -21.47 -12.56
C LEU A 78 17.31 -20.45 -13.61
N THR A 79 16.34 -19.96 -14.36
CA THR A 79 16.50 -18.90 -15.37
C THR A 79 16.18 -17.52 -14.79
N VAL A 80 16.50 -16.45 -15.54
CA VAL A 80 16.14 -15.07 -15.21
C VAL A 80 14.63 -14.89 -14.98
N GLY A 81 13.79 -15.67 -15.67
CA GLY A 81 12.33 -15.65 -15.46
C GLY A 81 11.93 -16.05 -14.04
N HIS A 82 12.63 -17.02 -13.46
CA HIS A 82 12.46 -17.44 -12.07
C HIS A 82 12.97 -16.37 -11.11
N GLY A 83 14.10 -15.73 -11.43
CA GLY A 83 14.62 -14.61 -10.64
C GLY A 83 13.64 -13.45 -10.54
N ARG A 84 12.98 -13.08 -11.65
CA ARG A 84 11.91 -12.07 -11.63
C ARG A 84 10.76 -12.47 -10.71
N ASN A 85 10.34 -13.74 -10.78
CA ASN A 85 9.27 -14.24 -9.92
C ASN A 85 9.67 -14.24 -8.44
N ALA A 86 10.92 -14.61 -8.13
CA ALA A 86 11.50 -14.53 -6.79
C ALA A 86 11.45 -13.12 -6.20
N VAL A 87 11.89 -12.11 -6.96
CA VAL A 87 11.87 -10.71 -6.50
C VAL A 87 10.43 -10.23 -6.24
N LEU A 88 9.48 -10.57 -7.11
CA LEU A 88 8.09 -10.16 -6.93
C LEU A 88 7.46 -10.83 -5.69
N GLY A 89 7.62 -12.15 -5.54
CA GLY A 89 7.07 -12.88 -4.41
C GLY A 89 7.64 -12.42 -3.07
N ASP A 90 8.96 -12.20 -3.00
CA ASP A 90 9.58 -11.68 -1.79
C ASP A 90 9.14 -10.23 -1.48
N THR A 91 9.05 -9.36 -2.50
CA THR A 91 8.57 -7.98 -2.32
C THR A 91 7.13 -7.94 -1.79
N VAL A 92 6.24 -8.76 -2.33
CA VAL A 92 4.85 -8.86 -1.84
C VAL A 92 4.83 -9.36 -0.39
N SER A 93 5.66 -10.36 -0.07
CA SER A 93 5.78 -10.90 1.28
C SER A 93 6.25 -9.83 2.27
N ASN A 94 7.27 -9.04 1.90
CA ASN A 94 7.80 -7.96 2.71
C ASN A 94 6.74 -6.86 2.97
N ILE A 95 5.93 -6.51 1.96
CA ILE A 95 4.81 -5.56 2.13
C ILE A 95 3.77 -6.12 3.11
N LEU A 96 3.41 -7.40 3.00
CA LEU A 96 2.45 -8.03 3.92
C LEU A 96 2.98 -8.07 5.36
N GLU A 97 4.25 -8.42 5.57
CA GLU A 97 4.89 -8.37 6.89
C GLU A 97 4.93 -6.94 7.45
N TRP A 98 5.19 -5.95 6.59
CA TRP A 98 5.15 -4.53 6.96
C TRP A 98 3.75 -4.07 7.39
N HIS A 99 2.70 -4.75 6.95
CA HIS A 99 1.32 -4.51 7.39
C HIS A 99 0.83 -5.47 8.48
N GLY A 100 1.73 -6.26 9.07
CA GLY A 100 1.49 -7.05 10.27
C GLY A 100 0.86 -8.42 10.05
N TYR A 101 0.91 -8.95 8.82
CA TYR A 101 0.53 -10.34 8.55
C TYR A 101 1.59 -11.32 9.09
N ASP A 102 1.14 -12.51 9.48
CA ASP A 102 2.01 -13.68 9.70
C ASP A 102 2.22 -14.36 8.33
N VAL A 103 3.36 -14.06 7.70
CA VAL A 103 3.63 -14.44 6.31
C VAL A 103 4.41 -15.74 6.24
N THR A 104 3.85 -16.71 5.52
CA THR A 104 4.56 -17.91 5.04
C THR A 104 4.97 -17.67 3.60
N ARG A 105 6.26 -17.80 3.30
CA ARG A 105 6.79 -17.83 1.94
C ARG A 105 6.94 -19.28 1.52
N GLU A 106 6.30 -19.68 0.43
CA GLU A 106 6.30 -21.06 -0.03
C GLU A 106 6.96 -21.19 -1.40
N TYR A 107 7.76 -22.25 -1.54
CA TYR A 107 8.32 -22.70 -2.80
C TYR A 107 7.78 -24.11 -3.04
N TYR A 108 6.83 -24.24 -3.97
CA TYR A 108 6.30 -25.55 -4.30
C TYR A 108 7.31 -26.31 -5.16
N PHE A 109 7.81 -27.41 -4.61
CA PHE A 109 8.71 -28.32 -5.31
C PHE A 109 7.92 -29.53 -5.81
N ASN A 110 7.74 -29.62 -7.13
CA ASN A 110 7.00 -30.73 -7.74
C ASN A 110 7.91 -31.95 -7.94
N ASP A 111 7.86 -32.89 -6.99
CA ASP A 111 8.62 -34.15 -6.99
C ASP A 111 7.79 -35.39 -7.38
N ALA A 112 6.57 -35.21 -7.90
CA ALA A 112 5.69 -36.32 -8.24
C ALA A 112 5.79 -36.78 -9.72
N GLY A 113 6.71 -36.20 -10.51
CA GLY A 113 6.78 -36.39 -11.97
C GLY A 113 7.87 -37.34 -12.47
N ARG A 114 7.60 -38.06 -13.57
CA ARG A 114 8.57 -38.90 -14.33
C ARG A 114 9.74 -38.13 -14.97
N GLN A 115 9.78 -36.81 -14.79
CA GLN A 115 10.82 -35.93 -15.31
C GLN A 115 11.97 -35.70 -14.30
N MET A 116 11.86 -36.27 -13.09
CA MET A 116 13.00 -36.33 -12.17
C MET A 116 14.03 -37.34 -12.67
N ARG A 117 15.25 -36.86 -12.93
CA ARG A 117 16.46 -37.65 -13.14
C ARG A 117 17.51 -37.24 -12.13
#